data_AF-A0A937QZR4-F1
#
_entry.id   AF-A0A937QZR4-F1
#
_cell.length_a   1.000
_cell.length_b   1.000
_cell.length_c   1.000
_cell.angle_alpha   90.00
_cell.angle_beta   90.00
_cell.angle_gamma   90.00
#
_symmetry.space_group_name_H-M   'P 1'
#
loop_
_entity.id
_entity.type
_entity.pdbx_description
1 polymer ?
#
loop_
_entity_poly.entity_id
_entity_poly.type
_entity_poly.pdbx_seq_one_letter_code
_entity_poly.pdbx_strand_id
1 'polypeptide(L)'
;MAPSSLTTSDIPTTVKDVKLVERRREQIVRAGIKLFAQKGFHKTSLKELAVEAGLSQGNIYSYIRTKEDIFFLIYEFVAKITDSSLSECVKGINDPLEKLRRMVRSEFNFMNEMESAILLLYQEMHILRKPYLRKLLEKESERISRFEHVLQECVDSGQMRKLNTLAVSNLLKAMLEAWVAKRWNLRGRLSRLEMEESLLNLLVYGITSTDHSKQMTHNNQKGLQGKSVLLISGETSFGKSLLPFLLSKGASITKYGERPIPDTEPSLFEDKNLGQIKYFQAKSHGKIKAKTLRQIFHEHGPYDIVIYDLGASHVVSSSTGESENWIGTELERNLLCAQEIAPSLEEEMSKRHSGRIIFVCPWGWERFADPLRYGIVRGGIISLSQTLSKRLGSNRITVNCVVPGLIDDYRPLPIEKEKLSELINLVPFGHFGEISDVLEAIYFFLSDASKYVTGQVLEVGGGVN
;
A
#
# COMPACT_ATOMS: atom_id res chain seq x y z
N MET A 1 11.34 36.98 -15.95
CA MET A 1 11.94 37.31 -17.27
C MET A 1 11.39 36.33 -18.28
N ALA A 2 10.65 36.82 -19.27
CA ALA A 2 10.06 35.97 -20.31
C ALA A 2 11.16 35.23 -21.11
N PRO A 3 11.04 33.92 -21.38
CA PRO A 3 11.98 33.24 -22.26
C PRO A 3 11.70 33.67 -23.70
N SER A 4 12.63 34.41 -24.27
CA SER A 4 12.64 34.78 -25.69
C SER A 4 12.61 33.54 -26.56
N SER A 5 11.50 33.33 -27.26
CA SER A 5 11.29 32.26 -28.23
C SER A 5 12.28 32.40 -29.37
N LEU A 6 13.20 31.45 -29.45
CA LEU A 6 14.16 31.36 -30.52
C LEU A 6 13.70 30.24 -31.49
N THR A 7 13.59 30.54 -32.78
CA THR A 7 13.12 29.60 -33.82
C THR A 7 14.33 29.02 -34.58
N THR A 8 14.14 28.40 -35.76
CA THR A 8 15.26 28.10 -36.70
C THR A 8 16.14 29.34 -37.02
N SER A 9 15.71 30.54 -36.60
CA SER A 9 16.40 31.82 -36.60
C SER A 9 17.79 31.88 -35.94
N ASP A 10 18.15 30.93 -35.08
CA ASP A 10 19.35 31.09 -34.22
C ASP A 10 20.65 30.73 -34.90
N ILE A 11 20.58 29.83 -35.89
CA ILE A 11 21.71 29.51 -36.73
C ILE A 11 21.80 30.63 -37.77
N PRO A 12 22.89 31.41 -37.80
CA PRO A 12 22.99 32.50 -38.74
C PRO A 12 23.03 31.99 -40.18
N THR A 13 22.32 32.66 -41.08
CA THR A 13 22.34 32.38 -42.53
C THR A 13 22.60 33.67 -43.30
N THR A 14 23.28 33.55 -44.43
CA THR A 14 23.52 34.66 -45.37
C THR A 14 22.43 34.76 -46.45
N VAL A 15 21.49 33.81 -46.48
CA VAL A 15 20.41 33.72 -47.47
C VAL A 15 19.15 34.39 -46.93
N LYS A 16 18.57 35.32 -47.69
CA LYS A 16 17.37 36.09 -47.29
C LYS A 16 16.04 35.32 -47.45
N ASP A 17 16.00 34.34 -48.36
CA ASP A 17 14.79 33.54 -48.60
C ASP A 17 14.63 32.46 -47.52
N VAL A 18 13.67 32.69 -46.62
CA VAL A 18 13.36 31.81 -45.48
C VAL A 18 12.94 30.42 -45.93
N LYS A 19 12.08 30.30 -46.95
CA LYS A 19 11.59 29.00 -47.43
C LYS A 19 12.71 28.19 -48.05
N LEU A 20 13.61 28.85 -48.77
CA LEU A 20 14.79 28.22 -49.31
C LEU A 20 15.73 27.73 -48.19
N VAL A 21 15.95 28.55 -47.16
CA VAL A 21 16.78 28.18 -45.99
C VAL A 21 16.22 26.94 -45.30
N GLU A 22 14.92 26.89 -45.03
CA GLU A 22 14.26 25.74 -44.42
C GLU A 22 14.47 24.48 -45.25
N ARG A 23 14.18 24.55 -46.56
CA ARG A 23 14.34 23.42 -47.48
C ARG A 23 15.79 22.92 -47.54
N ARG A 24 16.78 23.82 -47.60
CA ARG A 24 18.19 23.45 -47.64
C ARG A 24 18.68 22.87 -46.32
N ARG A 25 18.24 23.42 -45.18
CA ARG A 25 18.56 22.86 -43.86
C ARG A 25 17.97 21.47 -43.68
N GLU A 26 16.76 21.22 -44.18
CA GLU A 26 16.20 19.86 -44.16
C GLU A 26 17.04 18.87 -44.98
N GLN A 27 17.52 19.27 -46.16
CA GLN A 27 18.45 18.46 -46.96
C GLN A 27 19.73 18.13 -46.18
N ILE A 28 20.31 19.14 -45.53
CA ILE A 28 21.51 18.99 -44.69
C ILE A 28 21.23 18.06 -43.50
N VAL A 29 20.08 18.17 -42.84
CA VAL A 29 19.67 17.30 -41.73
C VAL A 29 19.57 15.85 -42.17
N ARG A 30 18.91 15.58 -43.30
CA ARG A 30 18.76 14.22 -43.83
C ARG A 30 20.11 13.61 -44.22
N ALA A 31 20.97 14.39 -44.87
CA ALA A 31 22.36 14.01 -45.16
C ALA A 31 23.15 13.74 -43.88
N GLY A 32 22.97 14.59 -42.86
CA GLY A 32 23.58 14.47 -41.54
C GLY A 32 23.21 13.16 -40.85
N ILE A 33 21.91 12.86 -40.71
CA ILE A 33 21.43 11.62 -40.07
C ILE A 33 22.05 10.40 -40.75
N LYS A 34 22.04 10.35 -42.09
CA LYS A 34 22.60 9.24 -42.87
C LYS A 34 24.11 9.07 -42.64
N LEU A 35 24.89 10.14 -42.83
CA LEU A 35 26.35 10.05 -42.73
C LEU A 35 26.83 9.85 -41.29
N PHE A 36 26.21 10.49 -40.31
CA PHE A 36 26.56 10.30 -38.90
C PHE A 36 26.26 8.89 -38.42
N ALA A 37 25.13 8.29 -38.83
CA ALA A 37 24.83 6.90 -38.51
C ALA A 37 25.85 5.91 -39.13
N GLN A 38 26.40 6.21 -40.31
CA GLN A 38 27.34 5.34 -41.02
C GLN A 38 28.80 5.51 -40.57
N LYS A 39 29.28 6.73 -40.38
CA LYS A 39 30.70 7.04 -40.11
C LYS A 39 30.96 7.56 -38.69
N GLY A 40 29.93 7.94 -37.95
CA GLY A 40 30.03 8.61 -36.66
C GLY A 40 30.18 10.14 -36.79
N PHE A 41 29.70 10.88 -35.79
CA PHE A 41 29.64 12.34 -35.80
C PHE A 41 31.01 13.01 -36.01
N HIS A 42 32.03 12.55 -35.28
CA HIS A 42 33.36 13.16 -35.34
C HIS A 42 34.09 12.92 -36.67
N LYS A 43 33.93 11.73 -37.27
CA LYS A 43 34.63 11.34 -38.50
C LYS A 43 34.02 11.92 -39.78
N THR A 44 32.75 12.30 -39.76
CA THR A 44 32.10 12.94 -40.91
C THR A 44 32.57 14.37 -41.10
N SER A 45 32.98 14.73 -42.33
CA SER A 45 33.41 16.07 -42.70
C SER A 45 32.27 16.91 -43.31
N LEU A 46 32.37 18.25 -43.20
CA LEU A 46 31.41 19.17 -43.84
C LEU A 46 31.41 19.05 -45.37
N LYS A 47 32.54 18.63 -45.97
CA LYS A 47 32.65 18.40 -47.41
C LYS A 47 31.78 17.22 -47.84
N GLU A 48 31.87 16.10 -47.12
CA GLU A 48 31.03 14.91 -47.39
C GLU A 48 29.55 15.22 -47.20
N LEU A 49 29.21 16.00 -46.16
CA LEU A 49 27.84 16.45 -45.90
C LEU A 49 27.30 17.32 -47.03
N ALA A 50 28.11 18.22 -47.59
CA ALA A 50 27.71 19.04 -48.74
C ALA A 50 27.40 18.17 -49.95
N VAL A 51 28.27 17.20 -50.27
CA VAL A 51 28.07 16.26 -51.38
C VAL A 51 26.78 15.45 -51.19
N GLU A 52 26.58 14.85 -50.02
CA GLU A 52 25.37 14.06 -49.73
C GLU A 52 24.10 14.91 -49.73
N ALA A 53 24.16 16.17 -49.29
CA ALA A 53 23.04 17.11 -49.33
C ALA A 53 22.76 17.69 -50.74
N GLY A 54 23.58 17.37 -51.74
CA GLY A 54 23.47 17.93 -53.10
C GLY A 54 23.81 19.42 -53.16
N LEU A 55 24.74 19.87 -52.32
CA LEU A 55 25.22 21.25 -52.24
C LEU A 55 26.71 21.34 -52.60
N SER A 56 27.14 22.48 -53.11
CA SER A 56 28.58 22.74 -53.24
C SER A 56 29.20 22.98 -51.86
N GLN A 57 30.50 22.68 -51.73
CA GLN A 57 31.23 22.84 -50.46
C GLN A 57 31.20 24.29 -49.94
N GLY A 58 31.15 25.30 -50.82
CA GLY A 58 31.00 26.70 -50.39
C GLY A 58 29.57 27.05 -49.97
N ASN A 59 28.56 26.50 -50.65
CA ASN A 59 27.16 26.84 -50.43
C ASN A 59 26.61 26.30 -49.09
N ILE A 60 27.16 25.20 -48.57
CA ILE A 60 26.73 24.68 -47.27
C ILE A 60 26.94 25.69 -46.13
N TYR A 61 27.99 26.51 -46.21
CA TYR A 61 28.31 27.54 -45.21
C TYR A 61 27.32 28.71 -45.19
N SER A 62 26.50 28.85 -46.23
CA SER A 62 25.42 29.85 -46.26
C SER A 62 24.25 29.47 -45.34
N TYR A 63 24.13 28.20 -44.95
CA TYR A 63 23.00 27.68 -44.17
C TYR A 63 23.38 27.22 -42.75
N ILE A 64 24.63 26.82 -42.54
CA ILE A 64 25.21 26.35 -41.27
C ILE A 64 26.68 26.82 -41.16
N ARG A 65 27.25 26.89 -39.96
CA ARG A 65 28.67 27.24 -39.74
C ARG A 65 29.50 26.08 -39.22
N THR A 66 28.90 25.22 -38.42
CA THR A 66 29.59 24.15 -37.69
C THR A 66 28.81 22.83 -37.77
N LYS A 67 29.46 21.72 -37.39
CA LYS A 67 28.76 20.44 -37.22
C LYS A 67 27.77 20.47 -36.04
N GLU A 68 28.00 21.32 -35.04
CA GLU A 68 27.07 21.55 -33.92
C GLU A 68 25.72 22.11 -34.43
N ASP A 69 25.75 23.00 -35.42
CA ASP A 69 24.54 23.55 -36.03
C ASP A 69 23.71 22.44 -36.69
N ILE A 70 24.36 21.48 -37.36
CA ILE A 70 23.69 20.33 -37.97
C ILE A 70 23.05 19.46 -36.88
N PHE A 71 23.79 19.19 -35.80
CA PHE A 71 23.28 18.40 -34.69
C PHE A 71 22.05 19.06 -34.04
N PHE A 72 22.08 20.37 -33.83
CA PHE A 72 20.94 21.14 -33.35
C PHE A 72 19.75 21.08 -34.33
N LEU A 73 19.99 21.20 -35.64
CA LEU A 73 18.94 21.07 -36.66
C LEU A 73 18.33 19.66 -36.70
N ILE A 74 19.14 18.62 -36.49
CA ILE A 74 18.65 17.24 -36.36
C ILE A 74 17.71 17.13 -35.15
N TYR A 75 18.10 17.68 -34.01
CA TYR A 75 17.24 17.68 -32.82
C TYR A 75 15.91 18.42 -33.06
N GLU A 76 15.96 19.63 -33.61
CA GLU A 76 14.74 20.42 -33.91
C GLU A 76 13.83 19.68 -34.90
N PHE A 77 14.41 19.01 -35.90
CA PHE A 77 13.68 18.19 -36.85
C PHE A 77 12.98 16.99 -36.17
N VAL A 78 13.71 16.25 -35.34
CA VAL A 78 13.18 15.13 -34.54
C VAL A 78 12.05 15.61 -33.62
N ALA A 79 12.27 16.68 -32.87
CA ALA A 79 11.28 17.23 -31.93
C ALA A 79 9.98 17.65 -32.64
N LYS A 80 10.09 18.34 -33.78
CA LYS A 80 8.91 18.79 -34.56
C LYS A 80 8.04 17.62 -35.03
N ILE A 81 8.66 16.52 -35.45
CA ILE A 81 7.95 15.32 -35.91
C ILE A 81 7.21 14.68 -34.73
N THR A 82 7.89 14.47 -33.59
CA THR A 82 7.28 13.87 -32.40
C THR A 82 6.10 14.70 -31.90
N ASP A 83 6.27 16.02 -31.78
CA ASP A 83 5.24 16.91 -31.25
C ASP A 83 3.97 16.88 -32.10
N SER A 84 4.13 16.83 -33.42
CA SER A 84 3.02 16.72 -34.38
C SER A 84 2.32 15.36 -34.24
N SER A 85 3.10 14.27 -34.19
CA SER A 85 2.58 12.91 -34.07
C SER A 85 1.80 12.69 -32.77
N LEU A 86 2.34 13.13 -31.63
CA LEU A 86 1.68 13.05 -30.32
C LEU A 86 0.39 13.88 -30.26
N SER A 87 0.36 15.03 -30.96
CA SER A 87 -0.83 15.90 -30.96
C SER A 87 -1.94 15.30 -31.81
N GLU A 88 -1.58 14.70 -32.95
CA GLU A 88 -2.54 14.08 -33.86
C GLU A 88 -3.14 12.79 -33.28
N CYS A 89 -2.32 11.96 -32.61
CA CYS A 89 -2.76 10.64 -32.18
C CYS A 89 -3.88 10.64 -31.11
N VAL A 90 -4.03 11.75 -30.38
CA VAL A 90 -5.06 11.93 -29.34
C VAL A 90 -6.26 12.75 -29.80
N LYS A 91 -6.25 13.31 -31.02
CA LYS A 91 -7.39 14.11 -31.52
C LYS A 91 -8.67 13.28 -31.57
N GLY A 92 -9.73 13.84 -31.01
CA GLY A 92 -11.06 13.20 -30.99
C GLY A 92 -11.19 12.01 -30.02
N ILE A 93 -10.19 11.78 -29.16
CA ILE A 93 -10.22 10.71 -28.16
C ILE A 93 -10.54 11.30 -26.80
N ASN A 94 -11.65 10.85 -26.22
CA ASN A 94 -12.11 11.30 -24.91
C ASN A 94 -11.58 10.41 -23.78
N ASP A 95 -11.46 9.10 -24.02
CA ASP A 95 -11.02 8.13 -23.01
C ASP A 95 -9.52 8.32 -22.65
N PRO A 96 -9.18 8.72 -21.41
CA PRO A 96 -7.80 8.98 -21.00
C PRO A 96 -6.87 7.79 -21.18
N LEU A 97 -7.34 6.59 -20.85
CA LEU A 97 -6.54 5.37 -20.99
C LEU A 97 -6.22 5.06 -22.45
N GLU A 98 -7.20 5.24 -23.35
CA GLU A 98 -6.98 5.14 -24.80
C GLU A 98 -6.06 6.25 -25.33
N LYS A 99 -6.15 7.50 -24.84
CA LYS A 99 -5.16 8.55 -25.17
C LYS A 99 -3.75 8.07 -24.82
N LEU A 100 -3.54 7.55 -23.62
CA LEU A 100 -2.24 7.05 -23.17
C LEU A 100 -1.73 5.91 -24.05
N ARG A 101 -2.58 4.93 -24.38
CA ARG A 101 -2.23 3.82 -25.29
C ARG A 101 -1.77 4.32 -26.65
N ARG A 102 -2.48 5.29 -27.22
CA ARG A 102 -2.13 5.89 -28.52
C ARG A 102 -0.86 6.70 -28.47
N MET A 103 -0.61 7.44 -27.39
CA MET A 103 0.65 8.16 -27.19
C MET A 103 1.84 7.20 -27.11
N VAL A 104 1.73 6.11 -26.34
CA VAL A 104 2.77 5.08 -26.26
C VAL A 104 3.05 4.44 -27.63
N ARG A 105 1.99 4.08 -28.36
CA ARG A 105 2.13 3.55 -29.74
C ARG A 105 2.78 4.54 -30.69
N SER A 106 2.34 5.80 -30.65
CA SER A 106 2.89 6.90 -31.46
C SER A 106 4.37 7.10 -31.20
N GLU A 107 4.79 7.08 -29.94
CA GLU A 107 6.21 7.12 -29.55
C GLU A 107 7.00 5.91 -30.05
N PHE A 108 6.49 4.68 -29.89
CA PHE A 108 7.21 3.51 -30.42
C PHE A 108 7.38 3.54 -31.94
N ASN A 109 6.36 3.98 -32.67
CA ASN A 109 6.44 4.16 -34.13
C ASN A 109 7.52 5.20 -34.47
N PHE A 110 7.47 6.36 -33.80
CA PHE A 110 8.44 7.42 -33.97
C PHE A 110 9.87 6.97 -33.66
N MET A 111 10.07 6.32 -32.52
CA MET A 111 11.37 5.78 -32.06
C MET A 111 11.94 4.78 -33.05
N ASN A 112 11.08 3.94 -33.63
CA ASN A 112 11.48 2.95 -34.62
C ASN A 112 11.83 3.60 -35.98
N GLU A 113 11.03 4.55 -36.45
CA GLU A 113 11.28 5.27 -37.71
C GLU A 113 12.54 6.13 -37.66
N MET A 114 12.79 6.78 -36.52
CA MET A 114 13.89 7.74 -36.32
C MET A 114 15.08 7.14 -35.55
N GLU A 115 15.20 5.81 -35.48
CA GLU A 115 16.16 5.12 -34.59
C GLU A 115 17.60 5.63 -34.73
N SER A 116 18.03 5.94 -35.95
CA SER A 116 19.39 6.39 -36.25
C SER A 116 19.64 7.83 -35.76
N ALA A 117 18.65 8.71 -35.92
CA ALA A 117 18.74 10.09 -35.45
C ALA A 117 18.69 10.14 -33.92
N ILE A 118 17.80 9.36 -33.30
CA ILE A 118 17.62 9.33 -31.84
C ILE A 118 18.86 8.79 -31.15
N LEU A 119 19.47 7.71 -31.66
CA LEU A 119 20.69 7.18 -31.07
C LEU A 119 21.86 8.18 -31.15
N LEU A 120 21.99 8.86 -32.30
CA LEU A 120 22.97 9.92 -32.47
C LEU A 120 22.77 11.02 -31.42
N LEU A 121 21.52 11.44 -31.20
CA LEU A 121 21.20 12.45 -30.19
C LEU A 121 21.67 11.99 -28.80
N TYR A 122 21.37 10.76 -28.38
CA TYR A 122 21.82 10.23 -27.08
C TYR A 122 23.34 10.20 -26.91
N GLN A 123 24.08 9.84 -27.96
CA GLN A 123 25.54 9.71 -27.90
C GLN A 123 26.23 11.07 -27.82
N GLU A 124 25.70 12.06 -28.54
CA GLU A 124 26.41 13.30 -28.84
C GLU A 124 25.82 14.54 -28.14
N MET A 125 24.84 14.39 -27.24
CA MET A 125 24.24 15.54 -26.52
C MET A 125 25.28 16.41 -25.80
N HIS A 126 26.37 15.81 -25.34
CA HIS A 126 27.44 16.49 -24.61
C HIS A 126 28.17 17.58 -25.43
N ILE A 127 28.01 17.56 -26.76
CA ILE A 127 28.64 18.52 -27.68
C ILE A 127 27.86 19.85 -27.74
N LEU A 128 26.60 19.87 -27.29
CA LEU A 128 25.79 21.09 -27.34
C LEU A 128 26.26 22.15 -26.34
N ARG A 129 26.34 23.40 -26.82
CA ARG A 129 26.55 24.57 -25.97
C ARG A 129 25.39 24.76 -25.00
N LYS A 130 25.66 25.32 -23.82
CA LYS A 130 24.68 25.53 -22.74
C LYS A 130 23.33 26.13 -23.20
N PRO A 131 23.27 27.16 -24.06
CA PRO A 131 21.98 27.73 -24.51
C PRO A 131 21.13 26.71 -25.29
N TYR A 132 21.75 25.94 -26.19
CA TYR A 132 21.07 24.93 -26.98
C TYR A 132 20.65 23.73 -26.13
N LEU A 133 21.53 23.29 -25.22
CA LEU A 133 21.22 22.22 -24.28
C LEU A 133 20.01 22.57 -23.39
N ARG A 134 19.96 23.80 -22.86
CA ARG A 134 18.83 24.24 -22.03
C ARG A 134 17.49 24.18 -22.78
N LYS A 135 17.45 24.70 -24.00
CA LYS A 135 16.25 24.68 -24.86
C LYS A 135 15.80 23.25 -25.18
N LEU A 136 16.76 22.36 -25.43
CA LEU A 136 16.51 20.94 -25.65
C LEU A 136 15.86 20.30 -24.43
N LEU A 137 16.39 20.56 -23.22
CA LEU A 137 15.83 20.03 -21.98
C LEU A 137 14.44 20.59 -21.68
N GLU A 138 14.20 21.88 -21.96
CA GLU A 138 12.88 22.51 -21.81
C GLU A 138 11.83 21.84 -22.72
N LYS A 139 12.16 21.61 -24.00
CA LYS A 139 11.27 20.88 -24.92
C LYS A 139 11.04 19.43 -24.49
N GLU A 140 12.06 18.75 -23.97
CA GLU A 140 11.86 17.40 -23.46
C GLU A 140 10.95 17.37 -22.22
N SER A 141 11.10 18.34 -21.32
CA SER A 141 10.21 18.51 -20.18
C SER A 141 8.76 18.77 -20.60
N GLU A 142 8.54 19.58 -21.64
CA GLU A 142 7.20 19.83 -22.19
C GLU A 142 6.56 18.53 -22.71
N ARG A 143 7.33 17.70 -23.42
CA ARG A 143 6.83 16.40 -23.91
C ARG A 143 6.47 15.45 -22.77
N ILE A 144 7.31 15.37 -21.74
CA ILE A 144 7.02 14.55 -20.55
C ILE A 144 5.75 15.03 -19.85
N SER A 145 5.55 16.35 -19.75
CA SER A 145 4.35 16.93 -19.12
C SER A 145 3.05 16.54 -19.83
N ARG A 146 3.08 16.27 -21.13
CA ARG A 146 1.91 15.78 -21.87
C ARG A 146 1.51 14.36 -21.43
N PHE A 147 2.49 13.49 -21.21
CA PHE A 147 2.24 12.16 -20.64
C PHE A 147 1.75 12.27 -19.20
N GLU A 148 2.35 13.15 -18.40
CA GLU A 148 1.92 13.43 -17.03
C GLU A 148 0.46 13.88 -16.97
N HIS A 149 0.05 14.79 -17.86
CA HIS A 149 -1.33 15.28 -17.92
C HIS A 149 -2.33 14.15 -18.21
N VAL A 150 -2.06 13.30 -19.21
CA VAL A 150 -2.94 12.17 -19.52
C VAL A 150 -2.94 11.11 -18.41
N LEU A 151 -1.80 10.88 -17.75
CA LEU A 151 -1.75 10.03 -16.56
C LEU A 151 -2.59 10.61 -15.41
N GLN A 152 -2.60 11.93 -15.24
CA GLN A 152 -3.44 12.59 -14.26
C GLN A 152 -4.92 12.43 -14.60
N GLU A 153 -5.31 12.61 -15.87
CA GLU A 153 -6.69 12.34 -16.33
C GLU A 153 -7.12 10.89 -16.01
N CYS A 154 -6.23 9.90 -16.20
CA CYS A 154 -6.49 8.50 -15.85
C CYS A 154 -6.68 8.27 -14.33
N VAL A 155 -5.95 9.01 -13.49
CA VAL A 155 -6.09 8.94 -12.03
C VAL A 155 -7.40 9.58 -11.60
N ASP A 156 -7.72 10.76 -12.15
CA ASP A 156 -8.92 11.52 -11.82
C ASP A 156 -10.21 10.82 -12.27
N SER A 157 -10.16 10.09 -13.41
CA SER A 157 -11.26 9.26 -13.90
C SER A 157 -11.40 7.92 -13.18
N GLY A 158 -10.50 7.58 -12.26
CA GLY A 158 -10.47 6.30 -11.54
C GLY A 158 -10.01 5.11 -12.37
N GLN A 159 -9.55 5.32 -13.61
CA GLN A 159 -9.02 4.26 -14.47
C GLN A 159 -7.63 3.77 -14.04
N MET A 160 -6.91 4.59 -13.29
CA MET A 160 -5.65 4.24 -12.64
C MET A 160 -5.70 4.55 -11.16
N ARG A 161 -4.98 3.74 -10.36
CA ARG A 161 -4.75 4.01 -8.94
C ARG A 161 -4.01 5.34 -8.74
N LYS A 162 -4.18 5.95 -7.57
CA LYS A 162 -3.38 7.11 -7.16
C LYS A 162 -1.89 6.78 -7.25
N LEU A 163 -1.15 7.61 -7.99
CA LEU A 163 0.29 7.47 -8.23
C LEU A 163 0.93 8.86 -8.37
N ASN A 164 2.26 8.90 -8.34
CA ASN A 164 3.01 10.12 -8.64
C ASN A 164 3.18 10.24 -10.16
N THR A 165 2.36 11.07 -10.79
CA THR A 165 2.29 11.23 -12.25
C THR A 165 3.59 11.77 -12.85
N LEU A 166 4.27 12.68 -12.16
CA LEU A 166 5.60 13.17 -12.55
C LEU A 166 6.64 12.05 -12.60
N ALA A 167 6.69 11.20 -11.56
CA ALA A 167 7.65 10.09 -11.53
C ALA A 167 7.32 9.04 -12.61
N VAL A 168 6.04 8.70 -12.78
CA VAL A 168 5.61 7.67 -13.74
C VAL A 168 5.76 8.14 -15.18
N SER A 169 5.49 9.40 -15.51
CA SER A 169 5.72 9.94 -16.85
C SER A 169 7.21 9.92 -17.24
N ASN A 170 8.11 10.25 -16.31
CA ASN A 170 9.55 10.15 -16.53
C ASN A 170 10.02 8.69 -16.72
N LEU A 171 9.53 7.77 -15.89
CA LEU A 171 9.83 6.34 -16.05
C LEU A 171 9.29 5.80 -17.38
N LEU A 172 8.07 6.19 -17.76
CA LEU A 172 7.46 5.83 -19.03
C LEU A 172 8.33 6.30 -20.20
N LYS A 173 8.76 7.56 -20.19
CA LYS A 173 9.66 8.11 -21.20
C LYS A 173 10.96 7.31 -21.30
N ALA A 174 11.62 7.04 -20.17
CA ALA A 174 12.85 6.25 -20.15
C ALA A 174 12.66 4.83 -20.70
N MET A 175 11.53 4.17 -20.42
CA MET A 175 11.21 2.85 -20.94
C MET A 175 10.95 2.86 -22.46
N LEU A 176 10.31 3.90 -22.99
CA LEU A 176 10.13 4.08 -24.44
C LEU A 176 11.48 4.24 -25.15
N GLU A 177 12.37 5.06 -24.59
CA GLU A 177 13.71 5.33 -25.14
C GLU A 177 14.63 4.11 -25.09
N ALA A 178 14.39 3.20 -24.14
CA ALA A 178 15.14 1.96 -24.03
C ALA A 178 15.04 1.11 -25.31
N TRP A 179 13.98 1.25 -26.10
CA TRP A 179 13.85 0.59 -27.42
C TRP A 179 15.06 0.87 -28.33
N VAL A 180 15.47 2.13 -28.42
CA VAL A 180 16.59 2.57 -29.26
C VAL A 180 17.92 2.41 -28.50
N ALA A 181 17.97 2.84 -27.23
CA ALA A 181 19.21 2.84 -26.44
C ALA A 181 19.72 1.42 -26.12
N LYS A 182 18.81 0.44 -26.00
CA LYS A 182 19.13 -0.97 -25.74
C LYS A 182 19.01 -1.85 -26.98
N ARG A 183 19.02 -1.27 -28.18
CA ARG A 183 18.92 -2.01 -29.46
C ARG A 183 19.93 -3.15 -29.59
N TRP A 184 21.11 -3.03 -28.98
CA TRP A 184 22.14 -4.08 -28.96
C TRP A 184 21.67 -5.38 -28.30
N ASN A 185 20.67 -5.31 -27.42
CA ASN A 185 20.07 -6.47 -26.75
C ASN A 185 18.69 -6.85 -27.32
N LEU A 186 17.92 -5.85 -27.80
CA LEU A 186 16.52 -6.05 -28.20
C LEU A 186 16.37 -6.40 -29.69
N ARG A 187 17.23 -5.85 -30.55
CA ARG A 187 17.13 -6.01 -32.01
C ARG A 187 17.31 -7.48 -32.41
N GLY A 188 16.36 -7.99 -33.20
CA GLY A 188 16.36 -9.38 -33.65
C GLY A 188 15.83 -10.39 -32.62
N ARG A 189 15.52 -9.94 -31.39
CA ARG A 189 14.91 -10.79 -30.35
C ARG A 189 13.46 -10.44 -30.06
N LEU A 190 13.12 -9.15 -30.18
CA LEU A 190 11.77 -8.65 -29.97
C LEU A 190 11.39 -7.71 -31.12
N SER A 191 10.13 -7.79 -31.53
CA SER A 191 9.51 -6.84 -32.43
C SER A 191 9.09 -5.57 -31.70
N ARG A 192 8.90 -4.49 -32.46
CA ARG A 192 8.34 -3.23 -31.94
C ARG A 192 6.99 -3.45 -31.27
N LEU A 193 6.14 -4.30 -31.86
CA LEU A 193 4.80 -4.61 -31.34
C LEU A 193 4.87 -5.35 -30.00
N GLU A 194 5.75 -6.34 -29.86
CA GLU A 194 5.93 -7.07 -28.59
C GLU A 194 6.43 -6.14 -27.47
N MET A 195 7.33 -5.19 -27.79
CA MET A 195 7.79 -4.19 -26.82
C MET A 195 6.71 -3.18 -26.45
N GLU A 196 5.92 -2.71 -27.43
CA GLU A 196 4.75 -1.86 -27.19
C GLU A 196 3.76 -2.54 -26.27
N GLU A 197 3.38 -3.78 -26.58
CA GLU A 197 2.44 -4.57 -25.82
C GLU A 197 2.96 -4.87 -24.41
N SER A 198 4.23 -5.23 -24.28
CA SER A 198 4.86 -5.50 -22.97
C SER A 198 4.84 -4.26 -22.08
N LEU A 199 5.14 -3.08 -22.63
CA LEU A 199 5.12 -1.83 -21.89
C LEU A 199 3.68 -1.44 -21.48
N LEU A 200 2.73 -1.55 -22.40
CA LEU A 200 1.32 -1.29 -22.09
C LEU A 200 0.78 -2.24 -21.03
N ASN A 201 1.10 -3.54 -21.13
CA ASN A 201 0.71 -4.52 -20.13
C ASN A 201 1.34 -4.22 -18.77
N LEU A 202 2.61 -3.82 -18.73
CA LEU A 202 3.28 -3.38 -17.51
C LEU A 202 2.58 -2.16 -16.88
N LEU A 203 2.20 -1.17 -17.69
CA LEU A 203 1.56 0.05 -17.19
C LEU A 203 0.15 -0.20 -16.66
N VAL A 204 -0.62 -1.05 -17.37
CA VAL A 204 -2.04 -1.29 -17.06
C VAL A 204 -2.21 -2.38 -16.01
N TYR A 205 -1.43 -3.45 -16.09
CA TYR A 205 -1.59 -4.66 -15.28
C TYR A 205 -0.43 -4.93 -14.31
N GLY A 206 0.73 -4.28 -14.48
CA GLY A 206 1.94 -4.59 -13.71
C GLY A 206 2.66 -5.87 -14.17
N ILE A 207 3.68 -6.30 -13.42
CA ILE A 207 4.45 -7.54 -13.69
C ILE A 207 3.99 -8.74 -12.86
N THR A 208 3.27 -8.50 -11.77
CA THR A 208 2.81 -9.56 -10.89
C THR A 208 1.60 -10.25 -11.52
N SER A 209 1.58 -11.58 -11.53
CA SER A 209 0.37 -12.32 -11.93
C SER A 209 -0.82 -11.83 -11.11
N THR A 210 -2.04 -11.92 -11.65
CA THR A 210 -3.26 -11.57 -10.91
C THR A 210 -3.36 -12.30 -9.57
N ASP A 211 -2.74 -13.48 -9.46
CA ASP A 211 -2.67 -14.26 -8.22
C ASP A 211 -1.57 -13.75 -7.25
N HIS A 212 -0.43 -13.29 -7.75
CA HIS A 212 0.64 -12.72 -6.92
C HIS A 212 0.43 -11.25 -6.55
N SER A 213 -0.21 -10.45 -7.40
CA SER A 213 -0.68 -9.08 -7.09
C SER A 213 -1.71 -9.14 -5.97
N LYS A 214 -2.68 -10.07 -6.07
CA LYS A 214 -3.57 -10.43 -4.97
C LYS A 214 -2.77 -10.86 -3.74
N GLN A 215 -1.75 -11.71 -3.82
CA GLN A 215 -0.93 -12.08 -2.64
C GLN A 215 -0.15 -10.91 -2.01
N MET A 216 0.35 -9.95 -2.80
CA MET A 216 1.09 -8.80 -2.28
C MET A 216 0.17 -7.73 -1.66
N THR A 217 -1.02 -7.50 -2.22
CA THR A 217 -2.08 -6.73 -1.54
C THR A 217 -2.68 -7.51 -0.38
N HIS A 218 -2.74 -8.85 -0.48
CA HIS A 218 -3.19 -9.76 0.58
C HIS A 218 -2.19 -9.96 1.71
N ASN A 219 -0.91 -9.60 1.61
CA ASN A 219 -0.08 -9.58 2.83
C ASN A 219 -0.54 -8.48 3.81
N ASN A 220 -1.34 -7.51 3.36
CA ASN A 220 -2.14 -6.63 4.23
C ASN A 220 -3.64 -7.02 4.33
N GLN A 221 -4.11 -8.03 3.58
CA GLN A 221 -5.54 -8.40 3.44
C GLN A 221 -5.87 -9.89 3.65
N LYS A 222 -4.94 -10.78 4.02
CA LYS A 222 -5.26 -12.16 4.44
C LYS A 222 -5.96 -12.19 5.79
N GLY A 223 -6.05 -11.05 6.49
CA GLY A 223 -6.58 -10.99 7.83
C GLY A 223 -5.97 -12.07 8.72
N LEU A 224 -6.83 -12.93 9.23
CA LEU A 224 -6.51 -14.07 10.06
C LEU A 224 -6.75 -15.40 9.33
N GLN A 225 -6.80 -15.40 7.99
CA GLN A 225 -7.03 -16.60 7.19
C GLN A 225 -6.02 -17.70 7.52
N GLY A 226 -6.55 -18.85 7.97
CA GLY A 226 -5.73 -20.01 8.35
C GLY A 226 -5.03 -19.87 9.71
N LYS A 227 -5.33 -18.82 10.49
CA LYS A 227 -4.87 -18.67 11.87
C LYS A 227 -5.84 -19.34 12.83
N SER A 228 -5.30 -20.11 13.78
CA SER A 228 -6.09 -20.66 14.89
C SER A 228 -6.08 -19.72 16.09
N VAL A 229 -7.26 -19.39 16.60
CA VAL A 229 -7.48 -18.48 17.74
C VAL A 229 -8.09 -19.27 18.90
N LEU A 230 -7.51 -19.17 20.09
CA LEU A 230 -8.16 -19.56 21.34
C LEU A 230 -8.74 -18.31 22.01
N LEU A 231 -10.07 -18.23 22.10
CA LEU A 231 -10.78 -17.18 22.83
C LEU A 231 -11.22 -17.70 24.20
N ILE A 232 -10.63 -17.16 25.26
CA ILE A 232 -10.96 -17.46 26.65
C ILE A 232 -11.98 -16.41 27.12
N SER A 233 -13.07 -16.88 27.73
CA SER A 233 -14.21 -16.07 28.17
C SER A 233 -15.02 -15.48 27.01
N GLY A 234 -15.20 -16.24 25.92
CA GLY A 234 -15.92 -15.77 24.73
C GLY A 234 -17.45 -15.60 24.90
N GLU A 235 -18.00 -15.84 26.08
CA GLU A 235 -19.42 -15.68 26.44
C GLU A 235 -19.78 -14.28 26.94
N THR A 236 -18.78 -13.42 27.20
CA THR A 236 -18.99 -12.01 27.51
C THR A 236 -19.68 -11.29 26.35
N SER A 237 -20.28 -10.13 26.63
CA SER A 237 -20.84 -9.23 25.59
C SER A 237 -19.79 -8.92 24.52
N PHE A 238 -18.55 -8.64 24.94
CA PHE A 238 -17.44 -8.46 24.05
C PHE A 238 -17.09 -9.71 23.24
N GLY A 239 -17.04 -10.89 23.88
CA GLY A 239 -16.81 -12.16 23.20
C GLY A 239 -17.83 -12.43 22.09
N LYS A 240 -19.11 -12.05 22.31
CA LYS A 240 -20.17 -12.14 21.29
C LYS A 240 -19.92 -11.24 20.08
N SER A 241 -19.32 -10.06 20.26
CA SER A 241 -18.97 -9.14 19.17
C SER A 241 -17.63 -9.49 18.50
N LEU A 242 -16.65 -9.96 19.27
CA LEU A 242 -15.33 -10.33 18.77
C LEU A 242 -15.36 -11.58 17.88
N LEU A 243 -16.20 -12.56 18.21
CA LEU A 243 -16.26 -13.83 17.50
C LEU A 243 -16.66 -13.67 16.01
N PRO A 244 -17.78 -13.01 15.64
CA PRO A 244 -18.11 -12.76 14.23
C PRO A 244 -17.08 -11.85 13.55
N PHE A 245 -16.48 -10.91 14.28
CA PHE A 245 -15.41 -10.08 13.74
C PHE A 245 -14.19 -10.91 13.33
N LEU A 246 -13.68 -11.79 14.20
CA LEU A 246 -12.53 -12.66 13.89
C LEU A 246 -12.83 -13.66 12.76
N LEU A 247 -14.05 -14.21 12.72
CA LEU A 247 -14.50 -15.07 11.62
C LEU A 247 -14.53 -14.31 10.29
N SER A 248 -15.02 -13.06 10.29
CA SER A 248 -15.03 -12.20 9.09
C SER A 248 -13.62 -11.92 8.55
N LYS A 249 -12.60 -12.01 9.41
CA LYS A 249 -11.18 -11.91 9.02
C LYS A 249 -10.56 -13.27 8.65
N GLY A 250 -11.30 -14.38 8.71
CA GLY A 250 -10.86 -15.71 8.25
C GLY A 250 -10.23 -16.62 9.32
N ALA A 251 -10.34 -16.27 10.61
CA ALA A 251 -9.79 -17.10 11.71
C ALA A 251 -10.59 -18.38 11.95
N SER A 252 -9.90 -19.47 12.29
CA SER A 252 -10.51 -20.64 12.94
C SER A 252 -10.50 -20.44 14.44
N ILE A 253 -11.63 -20.57 15.13
CA ILE A 253 -11.77 -20.15 16.53
C ILE A 253 -12.12 -21.35 17.41
N THR A 254 -11.33 -21.57 18.46
CA THR A 254 -11.74 -22.36 19.61
C THR A 254 -12.16 -21.43 20.73
N LYS A 255 -13.37 -21.62 21.27
CA LYS A 255 -13.87 -20.85 22.42
C LYS A 255 -13.83 -21.69 23.69
N TYR A 256 -13.40 -21.07 24.79
CA TYR A 256 -13.55 -21.56 26.16
C TYR A 256 -14.46 -20.62 26.96
N GLY A 257 -15.45 -21.18 27.67
CA GLY A 257 -16.41 -20.41 28.47
C GLY A 257 -17.14 -21.25 29.51
N GLU A 258 -17.76 -20.59 30.49
CA GLU A 258 -18.42 -21.24 31.64
C GLU A 258 -19.83 -21.80 31.33
N ARG A 259 -20.51 -21.30 30.29
CA ARG A 259 -21.89 -21.70 29.95
C ARG A 259 -22.07 -21.89 28.43
N PRO A 260 -22.92 -22.84 27.99
CA PRO A 260 -23.32 -22.92 26.59
C PRO A 260 -24.08 -21.65 26.19
N ILE A 261 -23.95 -21.25 24.91
CA ILE A 261 -24.86 -20.27 24.32
C ILE A 261 -26.23 -20.98 24.23
N PRO A 262 -27.34 -20.39 24.71
CA PRO A 262 -28.65 -20.99 24.54
C PRO A 262 -28.93 -21.25 23.05
N ASP A 263 -29.46 -22.43 22.70
CA ASP A 263 -29.90 -22.79 21.33
C ASP A 263 -30.91 -21.78 20.72
N THR A 264 -31.41 -20.84 21.52
CA THR A 264 -32.42 -19.84 21.19
C THR A 264 -31.89 -18.45 20.86
N GLU A 265 -30.58 -18.17 20.90
CA GLU A 265 -30.06 -16.94 20.30
C GLU A 265 -30.09 -17.11 18.76
N PRO A 266 -30.82 -16.25 18.01
CA PRO A 266 -31.02 -16.45 16.58
C PRO A 266 -29.66 -16.54 15.90
N SER A 267 -29.54 -17.53 15.01
CA SER A 267 -28.42 -17.76 14.09
C SER A 267 -27.93 -16.47 13.43
N LEU A 268 -27.00 -15.76 14.08
CA LEU A 268 -26.18 -14.71 13.47
C LEU A 268 -25.10 -15.30 12.55
N PHE A 269 -25.03 -16.63 12.49
CA PHE A 269 -24.06 -17.38 11.70
C PHE A 269 -24.80 -18.11 10.57
N GLU A 270 -24.47 -17.78 9.31
CA GLU A 270 -24.86 -18.60 8.18
C GLU A 270 -24.28 -20.02 8.33
N ASP A 271 -25.05 -21.04 7.92
CA ASP A 271 -24.71 -22.47 8.00
C ASP A 271 -23.31 -22.84 7.43
N LYS A 272 -22.72 -21.97 6.61
CA LYS A 272 -21.41 -22.19 5.98
C LYS A 272 -20.19 -21.97 6.90
N ASN A 273 -20.35 -21.27 8.03
CA ASN A 273 -19.23 -20.92 8.93
C ASN A 273 -19.14 -21.80 10.20
N LEU A 274 -20.14 -22.66 10.46
CA LEU A 274 -20.18 -23.54 11.65
C LEU A 274 -18.98 -24.51 11.74
N GLY A 275 -18.38 -24.91 10.62
CA GLY A 275 -17.21 -25.79 10.61
C GLY A 275 -15.90 -25.15 11.12
N GLN A 276 -15.86 -23.82 11.29
CA GLN A 276 -14.67 -23.06 11.71
C GLN A 276 -14.66 -22.69 13.20
N ILE A 277 -15.77 -22.93 13.92
CA ILE A 277 -15.89 -22.67 15.35
C ILE A 277 -15.90 -24.01 16.09
N LYS A 278 -14.88 -24.25 16.91
CA LYS A 278 -14.86 -25.38 17.83
C LYS A 278 -15.22 -24.88 19.22
N TYR A 279 -16.31 -25.41 19.78
CA TYR A 279 -16.67 -25.11 21.15
C TYR A 279 -16.07 -26.15 22.08
N PHE A 280 -15.18 -25.72 22.99
CA PHE A 280 -14.69 -26.59 24.03
C PHE A 280 -15.51 -26.42 25.30
N GLN A 281 -16.48 -27.31 25.47
CA GLN A 281 -17.19 -27.48 26.74
C GLN A 281 -16.42 -28.47 27.60
N ALA A 282 -15.68 -28.00 28.60
CA ALA A 282 -15.21 -28.92 29.62
C ALA A 282 -16.45 -29.41 30.39
N LYS A 283 -16.80 -30.71 30.28
CA LYS A 283 -17.94 -31.35 30.95
C LYS A 283 -17.99 -31.21 32.49
N SER A 284 -17.00 -30.55 33.12
CA SER A 284 -16.85 -30.54 34.58
C SER A 284 -16.04 -29.38 35.20
N HIS A 285 -15.71 -28.29 34.49
CA HIS A 285 -14.78 -27.29 35.07
C HIS A 285 -15.21 -25.84 34.82
N GLY A 286 -15.28 -25.05 35.90
CA GLY A 286 -15.58 -23.61 35.92
C GLY A 286 -14.49 -22.74 35.30
N LYS A 287 -13.99 -21.72 36.03
CA LYS A 287 -12.93 -20.83 35.51
C LYS A 287 -11.72 -21.59 34.96
N ILE A 288 -11.06 -20.99 33.96
CA ILE A 288 -9.90 -21.61 33.30
C ILE A 288 -8.77 -21.86 34.29
N LYS A 289 -8.18 -23.06 34.20
CA LYS A 289 -7.06 -23.52 35.02
C LYS A 289 -5.94 -24.07 34.14
N ALA A 290 -4.73 -24.17 34.68
CA ALA A 290 -3.55 -24.64 33.93
C ALA A 290 -3.74 -26.04 33.31
N LYS A 291 -4.41 -26.96 34.03
CA LYS A 291 -4.72 -28.32 33.53
C LYS A 291 -5.68 -28.27 32.33
N THR A 292 -6.73 -27.45 32.43
CA THR A 292 -7.72 -27.29 31.37
C THR A 292 -7.13 -26.65 30.12
N LEU A 293 -6.30 -25.62 30.29
CA LEU A 293 -5.60 -24.98 29.17
C LEU A 293 -4.74 -25.99 28.40
N ARG A 294 -3.93 -26.79 29.11
CA ARG A 294 -3.10 -27.82 28.48
C ARG A 294 -3.92 -28.87 27.74
N GLN A 295 -5.07 -29.28 28.30
CA GLN A 295 -5.99 -30.18 27.60
C GLN A 295 -6.51 -29.56 26.29
N ILE A 296 -6.90 -28.29 26.31
CA ILE A 296 -7.39 -27.57 25.11
C ILE A 296 -6.30 -27.50 24.03
N PHE A 297 -5.06 -27.20 24.41
CA PHE A 297 -3.93 -27.18 23.48
C PHE A 297 -3.61 -28.57 22.93
N HIS A 298 -3.70 -29.62 23.75
CA HIS A 298 -3.45 -31.00 23.32
C HIS A 298 -4.50 -31.51 22.33
N GLU A 299 -5.78 -31.24 22.59
CA GLU A 299 -6.88 -31.78 21.77
C GLU A 299 -7.17 -30.96 20.51
N HIS A 300 -6.98 -29.63 20.58
CA HIS A 300 -7.46 -28.71 19.55
C HIS A 300 -6.42 -27.69 19.10
N GLY A 301 -5.29 -27.62 19.79
CA GLY A 301 -4.16 -26.81 19.37
C GLY A 301 -3.40 -27.45 18.20
N PRO A 302 -2.30 -26.81 17.80
CA PRO A 302 -1.75 -25.59 18.39
C PRO A 302 -2.52 -24.32 18.00
N TYR A 303 -2.41 -23.29 18.83
CA TYR A 303 -2.99 -21.96 18.57
C TYR A 303 -1.92 -20.97 18.08
N ASP A 304 -2.28 -20.13 17.11
CA ASP A 304 -1.44 -19.00 16.70
C ASP A 304 -1.71 -17.76 17.57
N ILE A 305 -2.94 -17.63 18.05
CA ILE A 305 -3.44 -16.48 18.79
C ILE A 305 -4.18 -16.96 20.03
N VAL A 306 -3.92 -16.33 21.17
CA VAL A 306 -4.72 -16.46 22.39
C VAL A 306 -5.26 -15.09 22.78
N ILE A 307 -6.57 -14.98 22.95
CA ILE A 307 -7.24 -13.78 23.44
C ILE A 307 -7.94 -14.15 24.75
N TYR A 308 -7.67 -13.40 25.81
CA TYR A 308 -8.35 -13.58 27.09
C TYR A 308 -9.04 -12.27 27.47
N ASP A 309 -10.37 -12.28 27.42
CA ASP A 309 -11.22 -11.22 27.98
C ASP A 309 -11.40 -11.40 29.48
N LEU A 310 -10.97 -10.41 30.26
CA LEU A 310 -10.98 -10.44 31.72
C LEU A 310 -12.10 -9.61 32.34
N GLY A 311 -13.04 -9.11 31.52
CA GLY A 311 -14.27 -8.46 32.00
C GLY A 311 -15.23 -9.40 32.72
N ALA A 312 -16.22 -8.81 33.39
CA ALA A 312 -17.31 -9.51 34.04
C ALA A 312 -18.39 -9.94 33.04
N SER A 313 -18.91 -11.16 33.20
CA SER A 313 -19.97 -11.69 32.34
C SER A 313 -21.36 -11.13 32.71
N HIS A 314 -22.25 -11.04 31.71
CA HIS A 314 -23.64 -10.60 31.86
C HIS A 314 -24.52 -11.68 32.53
N VAL A 315 -24.28 -12.00 33.80
CA VAL A 315 -25.20 -12.86 34.55
C VAL A 315 -26.13 -11.98 35.39
N VAL A 316 -27.41 -11.99 35.02
CA VAL A 316 -28.51 -11.67 35.93
C VAL A 316 -28.42 -12.67 37.08
N SER A 317 -28.02 -12.19 38.26
CA SER A 317 -28.12 -12.98 39.48
C SER A 317 -29.59 -13.36 39.66
N SER A 318 -29.87 -14.64 39.44
CA SER A 318 -31.11 -15.27 39.84
C SER A 318 -31.10 -15.44 41.36
N SER A 319 -31.94 -14.65 42.03
CA SER A 319 -32.73 -15.09 43.19
C SER A 319 -32.00 -15.72 44.40
N THR A 320 -30.78 -15.36 44.71
CA THR A 320 -30.19 -15.61 46.04
C THR A 320 -29.39 -14.39 46.47
N GLY A 321 -29.73 -13.85 47.64
CA GLY A 321 -29.11 -12.65 48.22
C GLY A 321 -27.66 -12.84 48.64
N GLU A 322 -26.76 -13.04 47.67
CA GLU A 322 -25.32 -13.05 47.89
C GLU A 322 -24.70 -11.69 47.57
N SER A 323 -24.47 -10.94 48.66
CA SER A 323 -23.42 -9.96 48.99
C SER A 323 -23.00 -8.81 48.05
N GLU A 324 -22.51 -7.76 48.71
CA GLU A 324 -21.71 -6.64 48.20
C GLU A 324 -20.80 -7.03 47.01
N ASN A 325 -21.07 -6.44 45.85
CA ASN A 325 -20.15 -6.31 44.70
C ASN A 325 -19.60 -7.59 44.03
N TRP A 326 -20.50 -8.45 43.52
CA TRP A 326 -20.13 -9.63 42.72
C TRP A 326 -19.23 -9.33 41.52
N ILE A 327 -19.36 -8.14 40.89
CA ILE A 327 -18.54 -7.72 39.73
C ILE A 327 -17.08 -7.65 40.15
N GLY A 328 -16.78 -6.93 41.23
CA GLY A 328 -15.41 -6.84 41.74
C GLY A 328 -14.80 -8.22 42.05
N THR A 329 -15.57 -9.10 42.70
CA THR A 329 -15.14 -10.48 42.99
C THR A 329 -14.84 -11.28 41.71
N GLU A 330 -15.64 -11.09 40.67
CA GLU A 330 -15.44 -11.74 39.37
C GLU A 330 -14.18 -11.25 38.65
N LEU A 331 -13.91 -9.95 38.69
CA LEU A 331 -12.70 -9.35 38.12
C LEU A 331 -11.43 -9.89 38.81
N GLU A 332 -11.42 -9.97 40.15
CA GLU A 332 -10.30 -10.55 40.92
C GLU A 332 -10.09 -12.02 40.55
N ARG A 333 -11.17 -12.78 40.45
CA ARG A 333 -11.13 -14.20 40.04
C ARG A 333 -10.54 -14.37 38.64
N ASN A 334 -10.92 -13.51 37.69
CA ASN A 334 -10.38 -13.51 36.33
C ASN A 334 -8.86 -13.25 36.32
N LEU A 335 -8.38 -12.26 37.10
CA LEU A 335 -6.94 -11.99 37.24
C LEU A 335 -6.18 -13.21 37.79
N LEU A 336 -6.70 -13.84 38.84
CA LEU A 336 -6.06 -15.02 39.44
C LEU A 336 -5.96 -16.18 38.44
N CYS A 337 -7.00 -16.40 37.63
CA CYS A 337 -6.95 -17.41 36.57
C CYS A 337 -5.93 -17.07 35.49
N ALA A 338 -5.81 -15.81 35.08
CA ALA A 338 -4.79 -15.37 34.13
C ALA A 338 -3.36 -15.64 34.64
N GLN A 339 -3.13 -15.35 35.92
CA GLN A 339 -1.87 -15.65 36.59
C GLN A 339 -1.61 -17.16 36.64
N GLU A 340 -2.63 -17.97 36.95
CA GLU A 340 -2.52 -19.43 37.04
C GLU A 340 -2.16 -20.07 35.68
N ILE A 341 -2.77 -19.61 34.59
CA ILE A 341 -2.55 -20.20 33.26
C ILE A 341 -1.29 -19.71 32.56
N ALA A 342 -0.71 -18.58 33.00
CA ALA A 342 0.43 -17.94 32.36
C ALA A 342 1.64 -18.88 32.11
N PRO A 343 2.07 -19.73 33.07
CA PRO A 343 3.15 -20.70 32.82
C PRO A 343 2.79 -21.74 31.76
N SER A 344 1.53 -22.17 31.69
CA SER A 344 1.06 -23.12 30.66
C SER A 344 0.96 -22.47 29.28
N LEU A 345 0.57 -21.19 29.19
CA LEU A 345 0.66 -20.43 27.93
C LEU A 345 2.11 -20.34 27.47
N GLU A 346 3.04 -20.06 28.39
CA GLU A 346 4.46 -19.97 28.07
C GLU A 346 5.02 -21.29 27.55
N GLU A 347 4.72 -22.39 28.23
CA GLU A 347 5.11 -23.74 27.83
C GLU A 347 4.56 -24.12 26.45
N GLU A 348 3.25 -23.99 26.24
CA GLU A 348 2.58 -24.45 25.01
C GLU A 348 2.92 -23.59 23.79
N MET A 349 2.95 -22.25 23.95
CA MET A 349 3.22 -21.34 22.82
C MET A 349 4.69 -21.36 22.40
N SER A 350 5.62 -21.53 23.36
CA SER A 350 7.06 -21.52 23.07
C SER A 350 7.50 -22.68 22.17
N LYS A 351 6.77 -23.80 22.16
CA LYS A 351 7.06 -24.97 21.29
C LYS A 351 7.11 -24.62 19.80
N ARG A 352 6.45 -23.52 19.37
CA ARG A 352 6.34 -23.13 17.95
C ARG A 352 7.21 -21.93 17.57
N HIS A 353 7.85 -21.26 18.53
CA HIS A 353 8.58 -20.01 18.32
C HIS A 353 7.82 -18.96 17.47
N SER A 354 6.50 -18.88 17.68
CA SER A 354 5.61 -17.96 16.99
C SER A 354 4.27 -17.92 17.72
N GLY A 355 3.69 -16.74 17.89
CA GLY A 355 2.33 -16.61 18.40
C GLY A 355 2.01 -15.22 18.94
N ARG A 356 0.75 -14.99 19.28
CA ARG A 356 0.26 -13.71 19.80
C ARG A 356 -0.66 -13.95 20.99
N ILE A 357 -0.46 -13.21 22.08
CA ILE A 357 -1.29 -13.26 23.28
C ILE A 357 -1.83 -11.85 23.53
N ILE A 358 -3.15 -11.70 23.61
CA ILE A 358 -3.82 -10.45 23.91
C ILE A 358 -4.65 -10.62 25.18
N PHE A 359 -4.34 -9.82 26.19
CA PHE A 359 -5.19 -9.65 27.35
C PHE A 359 -6.08 -8.43 27.15
N VAL A 360 -7.39 -8.62 27.27
CA VAL A 360 -8.36 -7.51 27.26
C VAL A 360 -8.72 -7.24 28.72
N CYS A 361 -8.38 -6.04 29.19
CA CYS A 361 -8.69 -5.62 30.55
C CYS A 361 -10.21 -5.47 30.78
N PRO A 362 -10.62 -5.43 32.06
CA PRO A 362 -11.96 -5.01 32.46
C PRO A 362 -12.43 -3.74 31.74
N TRP A 363 -13.69 -3.72 31.35
CA TRP A 363 -14.30 -2.63 30.59
C TRP A 363 -14.49 -1.40 31.47
N GLY A 364 -14.37 -0.20 30.90
CA GLY A 364 -14.44 1.06 31.65
C GLY A 364 -15.71 1.23 32.49
N TRP A 365 -16.81 0.54 32.17
CA TRP A 365 -18.04 0.57 32.95
C TRP A 365 -17.97 -0.20 34.28
N GLU A 366 -17.12 -1.20 34.38
CA GLU A 366 -17.01 -2.06 35.57
C GLU A 366 -16.39 -1.31 36.76
N ARG A 367 -15.66 -0.21 36.47
CA ARG A 367 -15.12 0.71 37.48
C ARG A 367 -16.20 1.32 38.38
N PHE A 368 -17.44 1.44 37.89
CA PHE A 368 -18.54 2.02 38.67
C PHE A 368 -19.15 1.02 39.66
N ALA A 369 -18.96 -0.28 39.42
CA ALA A 369 -19.35 -1.30 40.37
C ALA A 369 -18.33 -1.40 41.51
N ASP A 370 -17.03 -1.55 41.18
CA ASP A 370 -15.95 -1.62 42.17
C ASP A 370 -14.69 -0.86 41.70
N PRO A 371 -14.53 0.44 42.03
CA PRO A 371 -13.37 1.20 41.57
C PRO A 371 -12.03 0.64 42.06
N LEU A 372 -12.01 0.12 43.30
CA LEU A 372 -10.78 -0.37 43.93
C LEU A 372 -10.33 -1.68 43.28
N ARG A 373 -11.23 -2.66 43.20
CA ARG A 373 -10.90 -3.96 42.58
C ARG A 373 -10.66 -3.82 41.08
N TYR A 374 -11.41 -2.95 40.39
CA TYR A 374 -11.14 -2.62 38.99
C TYR A 374 -9.69 -2.13 38.80
N GLY A 375 -9.23 -1.18 39.63
CA GLY A 375 -7.87 -0.65 39.57
C GLY A 375 -6.80 -1.71 39.82
N ILE A 376 -6.99 -2.55 40.85
CA ILE A 376 -6.09 -3.67 41.17
C ILE A 376 -6.00 -4.64 39.99
N VAL A 377 -7.14 -5.02 39.41
CA VAL A 377 -7.22 -5.99 38.32
C VAL A 377 -6.59 -5.44 37.04
N ARG A 378 -6.91 -4.19 36.64
CA ARG A 378 -6.27 -3.51 35.50
C ARG A 378 -4.75 -3.49 35.65
N GLY A 379 -4.24 -3.07 36.80
CA GLY A 379 -2.80 -3.02 37.08
C GLY A 379 -2.15 -4.41 37.04
N GLY A 380 -2.81 -5.41 37.62
CA GLY A 380 -2.34 -6.81 37.61
C GLY A 380 -2.22 -7.38 36.20
N ILE A 381 -3.22 -7.17 35.35
CA ILE A 381 -3.23 -7.66 33.96
C ILE A 381 -2.14 -6.98 33.12
N ILE A 382 -1.98 -5.66 33.26
CA ILE A 382 -0.93 -4.90 32.55
C ILE A 382 0.45 -5.43 32.94
N SER A 383 0.71 -5.59 34.25
CA SER A 383 1.97 -6.12 34.75
C SER A 383 2.22 -7.56 34.29
N LEU A 384 1.19 -8.41 34.30
CA LEU A 384 1.26 -9.78 33.79
C LEU A 384 1.64 -9.80 32.29
N SER A 385 0.97 -9.00 31.48
CA SER A 385 1.22 -8.87 30.04
C SER A 385 2.66 -8.44 29.74
N GLN A 386 3.15 -7.39 30.42
CA GLN A 386 4.52 -6.90 30.28
C GLN A 386 5.58 -7.89 30.79
N THR A 387 5.26 -8.68 31.81
CA THR A 387 6.17 -9.72 32.32
C THR A 387 6.27 -10.88 31.34
N LEU A 388 5.13 -11.34 30.82
CA LEU A 388 5.08 -12.42 29.83
C LEU A 388 5.74 -12.02 28.51
N SER A 389 5.59 -10.76 28.06
CA SER A 389 6.23 -10.29 26.83
C SER A 389 7.76 -10.41 26.85
N LYS A 390 8.38 -10.11 28.00
CA LYS A 390 9.84 -10.24 28.20
C LYS A 390 10.27 -11.71 28.19
N ARG A 391 9.49 -12.59 28.81
CA ARG A 391 9.78 -14.04 28.87
C ARG A 391 9.63 -14.73 27.51
N LEU A 392 8.64 -14.28 26.72
CA LEU A 392 8.25 -14.90 25.46
C LEU A 392 8.88 -14.26 24.20
N GLY A 393 9.51 -13.10 24.33
CA GLY A 393 10.10 -12.36 23.22
C GLY A 393 11.20 -13.13 22.47
N SER A 394 12.04 -13.90 23.17
CA SER A 394 13.07 -14.75 22.54
C SER A 394 12.46 -15.83 21.63
N ASN A 395 11.22 -16.24 21.93
CA ASN A 395 10.43 -17.19 21.15
C ASN A 395 9.56 -16.50 20.08
N ARG A 396 9.80 -15.23 19.77
CA ARG A 396 9.05 -14.45 18.76
C ARG A 396 7.53 -14.45 18.99
N ILE A 397 7.13 -14.48 20.26
CA ILE A 397 5.73 -14.37 20.67
C ILE A 397 5.48 -12.96 21.20
N THR A 398 4.46 -12.30 20.67
CA THR A 398 4.06 -10.97 21.14
C THR A 398 2.99 -11.09 22.21
N VAL A 399 3.12 -10.36 23.31
CA VAL A 399 2.12 -10.29 24.38
C VAL A 399 1.75 -8.82 24.59
N ASN A 400 0.49 -8.45 24.37
CA ASN A 400 0.02 -7.07 24.51
C ASN A 400 -1.27 -7.02 25.33
N CYS A 401 -1.66 -5.82 25.74
CA CYS A 401 -2.87 -5.57 26.51
C CYS A 401 -3.71 -4.48 25.85
N VAL A 402 -5.03 -4.68 25.81
CA VAL A 402 -6.01 -3.66 25.38
C VAL A 402 -6.85 -3.28 26.59
N VAL A 403 -7.02 -1.98 26.81
CA VAL A 403 -7.81 -1.43 27.91
C VAL A 403 -9.00 -0.64 27.34
N PRO A 404 -10.19 -1.25 27.26
CA PRO A 404 -11.40 -0.57 26.81
C PRO A 404 -11.84 0.51 27.82
N GLY A 405 -12.21 1.69 27.32
CA GLY A 405 -12.84 2.74 28.11
C GLY A 405 -14.35 2.57 28.21
N LEU A 406 -15.09 3.69 28.17
CA LEU A 406 -16.56 3.69 28.13
C LEU A 406 -17.02 3.46 26.69
N ILE A 407 -17.53 2.25 26.42
CA ILE A 407 -17.98 1.81 25.09
C ILE A 407 -19.50 1.63 25.06
N ASP A 408 -20.18 2.11 24.03
CA ASP A 408 -21.63 2.09 23.88
C ASP A 408 -22.17 0.71 23.46
N ASP A 409 -21.97 -0.30 24.31
CA ASP A 409 -22.49 -1.66 24.11
C ASP A 409 -22.90 -2.28 25.45
N TYR A 410 -21.93 -2.48 26.37
CA TYR A 410 -22.16 -3.14 27.65
C TYR A 410 -22.15 -2.18 28.84
N ARG A 411 -23.20 -2.22 29.68
CA ARG A 411 -23.24 -1.53 30.98
C ARG A 411 -23.63 -2.54 32.07
N PRO A 412 -22.80 -2.76 33.11
CA PRO A 412 -23.07 -3.75 34.16
C PRO A 412 -24.14 -3.28 35.14
N LEU A 413 -24.40 -1.97 35.22
CA LEU A 413 -25.39 -1.35 36.09
C LEU A 413 -26.32 -0.46 35.25
N PRO A 414 -27.62 -0.38 35.60
CA PRO A 414 -28.52 0.59 35.00
C PRO A 414 -28.07 2.01 35.40
N ILE A 415 -27.87 2.88 34.40
CA ILE A 415 -27.46 4.27 34.60
C ILE A 415 -28.57 5.16 34.05
N GLU A 416 -29.03 6.10 34.87
CA GLU A 416 -30.03 7.10 34.50
C GLU A 416 -29.52 8.01 33.37
N LYS A 417 -30.43 8.52 32.54
CA LYS A 417 -30.07 9.32 31.35
C LYS A 417 -29.29 10.59 31.72
N GLU A 418 -29.65 11.23 32.82
CA GLU A 418 -29.00 12.43 33.33
C GLU A 418 -27.54 12.17 33.70
N LYS A 419 -27.24 11.02 34.31
CA LYS A 419 -25.88 10.58 34.65
C LYS A 419 -25.05 10.21 33.42
N LEU A 420 -25.68 9.74 32.32
CA LEU A 420 -24.95 9.47 31.09
C LEU A 420 -24.32 10.76 30.51
N SER A 421 -25.03 11.88 30.56
CA SER A 421 -24.48 13.17 30.12
C SER A 421 -23.28 13.62 30.94
N GLU A 422 -23.31 13.41 32.26
CA GLU A 422 -22.16 13.68 33.13
C GLU A 422 -20.96 12.79 32.79
N LEU A 423 -21.19 11.51 32.51
CA LEU A 423 -20.14 10.58 32.10
C LEU A 423 -19.54 10.92 30.74
N ILE A 424 -20.35 11.41 29.79
CA ILE A 424 -19.87 11.88 28.49
C ILE A 424 -18.91 13.07 28.66
N ASN A 425 -19.19 13.97 29.61
CA ASN A 425 -18.31 15.11 29.89
C ASN A 425 -16.94 14.69 30.46
N LEU A 426 -16.80 13.46 30.98
CA LEU A 426 -15.51 12.91 31.38
C LEU A 426 -14.69 12.41 30.18
N VAL A 427 -15.31 12.23 29.01
CA VAL A 427 -14.65 11.78 27.78
C VAL A 427 -14.20 12.98 26.96
N PRO A 428 -12.88 13.20 26.76
CA PRO A 428 -12.40 14.31 25.94
C PRO A 428 -12.96 14.35 24.51
N PHE A 429 -13.25 13.20 23.91
CA PHE A 429 -13.90 13.12 22.59
C PHE A 429 -15.39 13.50 22.60
N GLY A 430 -16.00 13.64 23.78
CA GLY A 430 -17.39 14.08 23.94
C GLY A 430 -18.43 13.01 23.56
N HIS A 431 -18.03 11.76 23.39
CA HIS A 431 -18.93 10.62 23.16
C HIS A 431 -18.31 9.31 23.67
N PHE A 432 -19.12 8.27 23.90
CA PHE A 432 -18.63 6.93 24.18
C PHE A 432 -18.04 6.29 22.91
N GLY A 433 -17.06 5.40 23.07
CA GLY A 433 -16.52 4.64 21.94
C GLY A 433 -17.52 3.59 21.45
N GLU A 434 -17.28 3.05 20.26
CA GLU A 434 -18.04 1.93 19.71
C GLU A 434 -17.30 0.60 19.92
N ILE A 435 -18.03 -0.52 19.85
CA ILE A 435 -17.41 -1.85 19.96
C ILE A 435 -16.34 -2.08 18.89
N SER A 436 -16.56 -1.50 17.70
CA SER A 436 -15.66 -1.51 16.54
C SER A 436 -14.29 -0.91 16.87
N ASP A 437 -14.22 0.13 17.70
CA ASP A 437 -12.96 0.78 18.10
C ASP A 437 -12.04 -0.20 18.84
N VAL A 438 -12.62 -1.01 19.74
CA VAL A 438 -11.88 -2.02 20.52
C VAL A 438 -11.49 -3.22 19.64
N LEU A 439 -12.39 -3.63 18.73
CA LEU A 439 -12.14 -4.73 17.81
C LEU A 439 -10.98 -4.45 16.85
N GLU A 440 -10.92 -3.25 16.27
CA GLU A 440 -9.83 -2.84 15.37
C GLU A 440 -8.51 -2.66 16.14
N ALA A 441 -8.54 -2.19 17.39
CA ALA A 441 -7.37 -2.13 18.26
C ALA A 441 -6.78 -3.52 18.54
N ILE A 442 -7.65 -4.52 18.82
CA ILE A 442 -7.22 -5.92 18.98
C ILE A 442 -6.67 -6.44 17.64
N TYR A 443 -7.36 -6.20 16.53
CA TYR A 443 -6.96 -6.65 15.20
C TYR A 443 -5.56 -6.14 14.82
N PHE A 444 -5.22 -4.90 15.14
CA PHE A 444 -3.87 -4.37 14.95
C PHE A 444 -2.82 -5.28 15.60
N PHE A 445 -3.02 -5.67 16.86
CA PHE A 445 -2.10 -6.57 17.56
C PHE A 445 -2.10 -8.03 17.04
N LEU A 446 -3.18 -8.46 16.38
CA LEU A 446 -3.25 -9.77 15.74
C LEU A 446 -2.54 -9.79 14.37
N SER A 447 -2.37 -8.63 13.73
CA SER A 447 -1.83 -8.49 12.37
C SER A 447 -0.30 -8.49 12.29
N ASP A 448 0.26 -8.78 11.12
CA ASP A 448 1.71 -8.70 10.89
C ASP A 448 2.29 -7.29 10.98
N ALA A 449 1.44 -6.26 10.92
CA ALA A 449 1.85 -4.86 11.15
C ALA A 449 2.41 -4.65 12.57
N SER A 450 1.98 -5.44 13.55
CA SER A 450 2.41 -5.35 14.95
C SER A 450 3.47 -6.40 15.34
N LYS A 451 4.14 -7.05 14.37
CA LYS A 451 5.11 -8.14 14.65
C LYS A 451 6.30 -7.76 15.55
N TYR A 452 6.56 -6.46 15.73
CA TYR A 452 7.61 -5.93 16.61
C TYR A 452 7.04 -5.14 17.80
N VAL A 453 5.73 -5.24 18.02
CA VAL A 453 5.02 -4.56 19.11
C VAL A 453 4.65 -5.61 20.15
N THR A 454 5.32 -5.56 21.31
CA THR A 454 5.11 -6.48 22.43
C THR A 454 5.32 -5.73 23.76
N GLY A 455 4.63 -6.17 24.81
CA GLY A 455 4.61 -5.52 26.12
C GLY A 455 3.89 -4.17 26.13
N GLN A 456 3.12 -3.84 25.09
CA GLN A 456 2.41 -2.57 25.01
C GLN A 456 1.00 -2.67 25.57
N VAL A 457 0.55 -1.55 26.13
CA VAL A 457 -0.83 -1.33 26.57
C VAL A 457 -1.46 -0.34 25.61
N LEU A 458 -2.57 -0.71 24.99
CA LEU A 458 -3.34 0.18 24.12
C LEU A 458 -4.67 0.52 24.80
N GLU A 459 -4.82 1.78 25.17
CA GLU A 459 -6.03 2.27 25.82
C GLU A 459 -7.00 2.83 24.78
N VAL A 460 -8.19 2.25 24.72
CA VAL A 460 -9.23 2.61 23.75
C VAL A 460 -10.35 3.30 24.52
N GLY A 461 -10.11 4.55 24.92
CA GLY A 461 -10.99 5.25 25.87
C GLY A 461 -11.29 6.71 25.55
N GLY A 462 -11.01 7.20 24.35
CA GLY A 462 -11.31 8.58 23.95
C GLY A 462 -10.64 9.66 24.83
N GLY A 463 -9.56 9.30 25.54
CA GLY A 463 -8.82 10.17 26.46
C GLY A 463 -9.18 10.07 27.95
N VAL A 464 -10.01 9.12 28.36
CA VAL A 464 -10.52 8.97 29.75
C VAL A 464 -9.61 8.20 30.69
N ASN A 465 -8.77 7.31 30.16
CA ASN A 465 -8.19 6.17 30.89
C ASN A 465 -6.90 6.46 31.68
#